data_AF-A0A6M0QBQ1-F1
#
_entry.id   AF-A0A6M0QBQ1-F1
#
_cell.length_a   1.000
_cell.length_b   1.000
_cell.length_c   1.000
_cell.angle_alpha   90.00
_cell.angle_beta   90.00
_cell.angle_gamma   90.00
#
_symmetry.space_group_name_H-M   'P 1'
#
loop_
_entity.id
_entity.type
_entity.pdbx_description
1 polymer ?
#
loop_
_entity_poly.entity_id
_entity_poly.type
_entity_poly.pdbx_seq_one_letter_code
_entity_poly.pdbx_strand_id
1 'polypeptide(L)'
;MRIITLSNGKTVEVECLSCALTSGVIEPDGGVVIETEHFHAHQDVAYPIRGLIILASKRHIKCFDELTEAEKVDYMNLLSRIRKAQREVLGIESVYYFYNEDTTHHFHTWMVPRYEWMYDFGRSVESLRPVLLHARNNMNNKENLKDVMSAIEALTEELNEK
;
A
#
# COMPACT_ATOMS: atom_id res chain seq x y z
N MET A 1 -15.73 -16.85 4.58
CA MET A 1 -14.75 -16.81 3.47
C MET A 1 -15.27 -15.89 2.37
N ARG A 2 -14.38 -15.17 1.67
CA ARG A 2 -14.71 -14.25 0.56
C ARG A 2 -13.86 -14.60 -0.66
N ILE A 3 -14.44 -14.50 -1.85
CA ILE A 3 -13.71 -14.63 -3.11
C ILE A 3 -13.19 -13.25 -3.49
N ILE A 4 -11.88 -13.14 -3.67
CA ILE A 4 -11.18 -11.90 -4.02
C ILE A 4 -10.44 -12.13 -5.32
N THR A 5 -10.60 -11.22 -6.29
CA THR A 5 -9.81 -11.22 -7.52
C THR A 5 -8.56 -10.39 -7.33
N LEU A 6 -7.40 -11.03 -7.46
CA LEU A 6 -6.09 -10.37 -7.46
C LEU A 6 -5.89 -9.59 -8.77
N SER A 7 -4.93 -8.66 -8.78
CA SER A 7 -4.51 -7.87 -9.94
C SER A 7 -4.14 -8.71 -11.17
N ASN A 8 -3.52 -9.87 -10.97
CA ASN A 8 -3.20 -10.83 -12.03
C ASN A 8 -4.41 -11.62 -12.56
N GLY A 9 -5.63 -11.32 -12.09
CA GLY A 9 -6.88 -11.96 -12.50
C GLY A 9 -7.19 -13.28 -11.77
N LYS A 10 -6.28 -13.79 -10.94
CA LYS A 10 -6.50 -14.99 -10.13
C LYS A 10 -7.52 -14.70 -9.03
N THR A 11 -8.46 -15.61 -8.83
CA THR A 11 -9.38 -15.56 -7.69
C THR A 11 -8.85 -16.39 -6.53
N VAL A 12 -8.85 -15.82 -5.34
CA VAL A 12 -8.48 -16.49 -4.09
C VAL A 12 -9.66 -16.48 -3.13
N GLU A 13 -9.86 -17.58 -2.42
CA GLU A 13 -10.86 -17.67 -1.37
C GLU A 13 -10.18 -17.58 -0.01
N VAL A 14 -10.40 -16.48 0.70
CA VAL A 14 -9.74 -16.19 1.98
C VAL A 14 -10.72 -15.61 2.98
N GLU A 15 -10.48 -15.82 4.28
CA GLU A 15 -11.23 -15.11 5.33
C GLU A 15 -10.79 -13.65 5.44
N CYS A 16 -9.49 -13.41 5.30
CA CYS A 16 -8.88 -12.09 5.33
C CYS A 16 -7.72 -12.03 4.33
N LEU A 17 -7.76 -11.09 3.38
CA LEU A 17 -6.69 -10.91 2.39
C LEU A 17 -5.37 -10.48 3.03
N SER A 18 -5.42 -9.49 3.93
CA SER A 18 -4.22 -9.01 4.60
C SER A 18 -3.56 -10.12 5.42
N CYS A 19 -4.31 -10.95 6.14
CA CYS A 19 -3.74 -12.13 6.82
C CYS A 19 -3.08 -13.11 5.84
N ALA A 20 -3.70 -13.37 4.69
CA ALA A 20 -3.12 -14.24 3.68
C ALA A 20 -1.83 -13.67 3.08
N LEU A 21 -1.75 -12.35 2.92
CA LEU A 21 -0.53 -11.64 2.51
C LEU A 21 0.54 -11.66 3.61
N THR A 22 0.19 -11.35 4.86
CA THR A 22 1.14 -11.27 5.98
C THR A 22 1.70 -12.63 6.40
N SER A 23 0.96 -13.70 6.16
CA SER A 23 1.39 -15.08 6.43
C SER A 23 2.14 -15.74 5.27
N GLY A 24 2.28 -15.06 4.12
CA GLY A 24 2.93 -15.62 2.93
C GLY A 24 2.10 -16.67 2.18
N VAL A 25 0.81 -16.84 2.52
CA VAL A 25 -0.11 -17.72 1.77
C VAL A 25 -0.38 -17.16 0.37
N ILE A 26 -0.34 -15.83 0.24
CA ILE A 26 -0.43 -15.10 -1.02
C ILE A 26 0.76 -14.15 -1.07
N GLU A 27 1.53 -14.20 -2.16
CA GLU A 27 2.50 -13.16 -2.45
C GLU A 27 1.81 -12.01 -3.18
N PRO A 28 1.98 -10.75 -2.74
CA PRO A 28 1.52 -9.60 -3.50
C PRO A 28 2.28 -9.53 -4.82
N ASP A 29 1.59 -9.17 -5.92
CA ASP A 29 2.32 -8.89 -7.17
C ASP A 29 3.26 -7.70 -6.91
N GLY A 30 4.53 -7.81 -7.30
CA GLY A 30 5.57 -6.83 -6.94
C GLY A 30 6.27 -7.09 -5.61
N GLY A 31 5.77 -8.02 -4.79
CA GLY A 31 6.44 -8.46 -3.56
C GLY A 31 6.29 -7.49 -2.38
N VAL A 32 6.93 -7.87 -1.28
CA VAL A 32 7.00 -7.08 -0.05
C VAL A 32 8.14 -6.08 -0.17
N VAL A 33 7.85 -4.81 0.06
CA VAL A 33 8.84 -3.72 -0.02
C VAL A 33 9.72 -3.68 1.23
N ILE A 34 9.10 -3.84 2.40
CA ILE A 34 9.78 -3.91 3.68
C ILE A 34 8.91 -4.64 4.70
N GLU A 35 9.56 -5.34 5.62
CA GLU A 35 8.91 -6.08 6.69
C GLU A 35 9.65 -5.86 8.00
N THR A 36 8.91 -5.71 9.09
CA THR A 36 9.42 -5.62 10.47
C THR A 36 8.86 -6.76 11.30
N GLU A 37 9.07 -6.77 12.61
CA GLU A 37 8.46 -7.77 13.49
C GLU A 37 6.92 -7.68 13.46
N HIS A 38 6.36 -6.47 13.39
CA HIS A 38 4.92 -6.27 13.56
C HIS A 38 4.16 -5.88 12.29
N PHE A 39 4.85 -5.41 11.25
CA PHE A 39 4.22 -4.88 10.04
C PHE A 39 4.88 -5.41 8.78
N HIS A 40 4.12 -5.36 7.69
CA HIS A 40 4.68 -5.42 6.34
C HIS A 40 4.22 -4.20 5.54
N ALA A 41 4.94 -3.89 4.48
CA ALA A 41 4.52 -2.92 3.49
C ALA A 41 4.68 -3.50 2.08
N HIS A 42 3.67 -3.30 1.24
CA HIS A 42 3.66 -3.74 -0.16
C HIS A 42 2.94 -2.71 -1.03
N GLN A 43 3.10 -2.80 -2.34
CA GLN A 43 2.34 -2.00 -3.30
C GLN A 43 0.95 -2.61 -3.52
N ASP A 44 -0.09 -1.78 -3.55
CA ASP A 44 -1.36 -2.21 -4.11
C ASP A 44 -1.29 -2.23 -5.64
N VAL A 45 -1.29 -3.42 -6.20
CA VAL A 45 -1.22 -3.68 -7.64
C VAL A 45 -2.58 -3.57 -8.34
N ALA A 46 -3.69 -3.58 -7.60
CA ALA A 46 -5.00 -3.24 -8.16
C ALA A 46 -5.10 -1.75 -8.51
N TYR A 47 -4.25 -0.92 -7.90
CA TYR A 47 -4.15 0.52 -8.14
C TYR A 47 -2.71 0.85 -8.57
N PRO A 48 -2.39 0.78 -9.87
CA PRO A 48 -1.02 0.92 -10.39
C PRO A 48 -0.56 2.39 -10.35
N ILE A 49 -0.47 2.95 -9.15
CA ILE A 49 0.01 4.30 -8.85
C ILE A 49 1.44 4.15 -8.35
N ARG A 50 2.38 4.74 -9.09
CA ARG A 50 3.80 4.74 -8.79
C ARG A 50 4.06 5.17 -7.34
N GLY A 51 4.64 4.27 -6.54
CA GLY A 51 5.02 4.53 -5.15
C GLY A 51 3.86 4.51 -4.14
N LEU A 52 2.69 3.98 -4.49
CA LEU A 52 1.61 3.76 -3.53
C LEU A 52 1.95 2.57 -2.64
N ILE A 53 1.92 2.78 -1.32
CA ILE A 53 2.26 1.73 -0.35
C ILE A 53 1.09 1.46 0.57
N ILE A 54 0.78 0.19 0.79
CA ILE A 54 -0.08 -0.28 1.87
C ILE A 54 0.82 -0.78 2.99
N LEU A 55 0.71 -0.16 4.16
CA LEU A 55 1.34 -0.59 5.41
C LEU A 55 0.30 -1.33 6.24
N ALA A 56 0.46 -2.65 6.40
CA ALA A 56 -0.48 -3.49 7.12
C ALA A 56 0.17 -4.16 8.34
N SER A 57 -0.61 -4.27 9.42
CA SER A 57 -0.21 -5.05 10.59
C SER A 57 -0.08 -6.52 10.23
N LYS A 58 0.81 -7.27 10.88
CA LYS A 58 0.88 -8.73 10.72
C LYS A 58 -0.19 -9.43 11.56
N ARG A 59 -0.34 -8.98 12.81
CA ARG A 59 -1.40 -9.44 13.72
C ARG A 59 -2.74 -8.92 13.23
N HIS A 60 -3.77 -9.75 13.31
CA HIS A 60 -5.12 -9.33 12.94
C HIS A 60 -5.70 -8.40 14.01
N ILE A 61 -5.65 -7.10 13.73
CA ILE A 61 -6.32 -6.04 14.48
C ILE A 61 -7.16 -5.20 13.54
N LYS A 62 -8.05 -4.37 14.09
CA LYS A 62 -8.98 -3.55 13.32
C LYS A 62 -8.70 -2.05 13.47
N CYS A 63 -8.33 -1.63 14.67
CA CYS A 63 -8.22 -0.23 15.05
C CYS A 63 -6.94 0.10 15.82
N PHE A 64 -6.65 1.40 15.92
CA PHE A 64 -5.39 1.89 16.52
C PHE A 64 -5.25 1.58 18.01
N ASP A 65 -6.37 1.48 18.74
CA ASP A 65 -6.37 1.19 20.18
C ASP A 65 -6.12 -0.30 20.49
N GLU A 66 -6.16 -1.18 19.49
CA GLU A 66 -5.76 -2.59 19.60
C GLU A 66 -4.24 -2.78 19.48
N LEU A 67 -3.47 -1.75 19.10
CA LEU A 67 -2.01 -1.79 19.01
C LEU A 67 -1.37 -1.84 20.41
N THR A 68 -0.40 -2.73 20.58
CA THR A 68 0.53 -2.70 21.71
C THR A 68 1.52 -1.53 21.58
N GLU A 69 2.19 -1.15 22.67
CA GLU A 69 3.19 -0.07 22.62
C GLU A 69 4.34 -0.37 21.65
N ALA A 70 4.78 -1.63 21.55
CA ALA A 70 5.80 -2.05 20.59
C ALA A 70 5.32 -1.87 19.15
N GLU A 71 4.07 -2.27 18.85
CA GLU A 71 3.48 -2.10 17.52
C GLU A 71 3.25 -0.61 17.18
N LYS A 72 2.89 0.24 18.14
CA LYS A 72 2.76 1.70 17.90
C LYS A 72 4.10 2.32 17.47
N VAL A 73 5.18 1.98 18.18
CA VAL A 73 6.53 2.48 17.87
C VAL A 73 6.99 1.96 16.50
N ASP A 74 6.82 0.67 16.24
CA ASP A 74 7.20 0.07 14.97
C ASP A 74 6.39 0.67 13.80
N TYR A 75 5.07 0.81 13.96
CA TYR A 75 4.20 1.45 12.97
C TYR A 75 4.67 2.85 12.59
N MET A 76 4.91 3.72 13.58
CA MET A 76 5.31 5.10 13.32
C MET A 76 6.70 5.20 12.70
N ASN A 77 7.64 4.38 13.16
CA ASN A 77 8.98 4.32 12.58
C ASN A 77 8.94 3.86 11.12
N LEU A 78 8.19 2.80 10.84
CA LEU A 78 8.08 2.24 9.49
C LEU A 78 7.35 3.21 8.54
N LEU A 79 6.23 3.81 8.98
CA LEU A 79 5.49 4.81 8.20
C LEU A 79 6.38 6.01 7.83
N SER A 80 7.19 6.49 8.78
CA SER A 80 8.13 7.59 8.56
C SER A 80 9.25 7.22 7.58
N ARG A 81 9.84 6.02 7.73
CA ARG A 81 10.88 5.50 6.83
C ARG A 81 10.38 5.37 5.40
N ILE A 82 9.20 4.76 5.20
CA ILE A 82 8.59 4.64 3.88
C ILE A 82 8.34 6.02 3.27
N ARG A 83 7.79 6.96 4.05
CA ARG A 83 7.55 8.32 3.55
C ARG A 83 8.84 9.03 3.15
N LYS A 84 9.92 8.83 3.91
CA LYS A 84 11.25 9.37 3.59
C LYS A 84 11.77 8.80 2.26
N ALA A 85 11.76 7.47 2.11
CA ALA A 85 12.18 6.80 0.88
C ALA A 85 11.36 7.25 -0.35
N GLN A 86 10.03 7.36 -0.22
CA GLN A 86 9.18 7.92 -1.29
C GLN A 86 9.62 9.32 -1.73
N ARG A 87 10.10 10.16 -0.80
CA ARG A 87 10.56 11.51 -1.12
C ARG A 87 11.93 11.49 -1.81
N GLU A 88 12.88 10.78 -1.23
CA GLU A 88 14.28 10.82 -1.62
C GLU A 88 14.56 10.02 -2.89
N VAL A 89 13.96 8.84 -3.00
CA VAL A 89 14.19 7.92 -4.12
C VAL A 89 13.27 8.23 -5.31
N LEU A 90 11.99 8.50 -5.02
CA LEU A 90 10.97 8.63 -6.05
C LEU A 90 10.60 10.08 -6.38
N GLY A 91 11.11 11.06 -5.63
CA GLY A 91 10.78 12.48 -5.82
C GLY A 91 9.31 12.81 -5.48
N ILE A 92 8.64 11.97 -4.67
CA ILE A 92 7.23 12.19 -4.33
C ILE A 92 7.13 13.33 -3.30
N GLU A 93 6.54 14.44 -3.72
CA GLU A 93 6.40 15.64 -2.90
C GLU A 93 5.34 15.48 -1.80
N SER A 94 4.15 14.99 -2.17
CA SER A 94 2.99 14.90 -1.29
C SER A 94 2.38 13.50 -1.28
N VAL A 95 1.90 13.07 -0.12
CA VAL A 95 1.28 11.77 0.11
C VAL A 95 0.03 11.96 0.94
N TYR A 96 -1.07 11.35 0.53
CA TYR A 96 -2.29 11.25 1.32
C TYR A 96 -2.28 9.94 2.09
N TYR A 97 -2.62 10.02 3.37
CA TYR A 97 -2.78 8.86 4.24
C TYR A 97 -4.26 8.55 4.34
N PHE A 98 -4.65 7.34 3.94
CA PHE A 98 -6.04 6.90 4.01
C PHE A 98 -6.15 5.67 4.89
N TYR A 99 -7.04 5.77 5.86
CA TYR A 99 -7.35 4.75 6.84
C TYR A 99 -8.82 4.88 7.22
N ASN A 100 -9.53 3.76 7.29
CA ASN A 100 -10.95 3.75 7.57
C ASN A 100 -11.36 2.48 8.34
N GLU A 101 -12.02 2.67 9.49
CA GLU A 101 -12.49 1.61 10.39
C GLU A 101 -13.94 1.18 10.14
N ASP A 102 -14.63 1.88 9.23
CA ASP A 102 -16.00 1.56 8.79
C ASP A 102 -16.08 0.31 7.90
N THR A 103 -14.95 -0.37 7.75
CA THR A 103 -14.86 -1.70 7.15
C THR A 103 -14.43 -2.70 8.22
N THR A 104 -14.99 -3.91 8.20
CA THR A 104 -14.59 -4.98 9.14
C THR A 104 -13.24 -5.61 8.79
N HIS A 105 -12.40 -4.86 8.09
CA HIS A 105 -11.16 -5.32 7.52
C HIS A 105 -9.99 -5.14 8.48
N HIS A 106 -8.96 -5.92 8.21
CA HIS A 106 -7.68 -5.92 8.89
C HIS A 106 -7.02 -4.54 8.83
N PHE A 107 -6.33 -4.12 9.88
CA PHE A 107 -5.66 -2.82 9.96
C PHE A 107 -4.59 -2.64 8.89
N HIS A 108 -4.78 -1.64 8.05
CA HIS A 108 -3.81 -1.21 7.05
C HIS A 108 -4.01 0.27 6.72
N THR A 109 -2.90 0.97 6.46
CA THR A 109 -2.92 2.38 6.05
C THR A 109 -2.38 2.50 4.64
N TRP A 110 -3.10 3.25 3.81
CA TRP A 110 -2.70 3.56 2.45
C TRP A 110 -1.88 4.85 2.45
N MET A 111 -0.72 4.80 1.81
CA MET A 111 0.14 5.95 1.53
C MET A 111 0.05 6.23 0.03
N VAL A 112 -0.83 7.15 -0.36
CA VAL A 112 -1.16 7.44 -1.76
C VAL A 112 -0.43 8.71 -2.22
N PRO A 113 0.60 8.59 -3.08
CA PRO A 113 1.28 9.74 -3.68
C PRO A 113 0.32 10.67 -4.41
N ARG A 114 0.60 11.97 -4.41
CA ARG A 114 -0.14 12.97 -5.18
C ARG A 114 0.70 13.45 -6.35
N TYR A 115 0.23 13.17 -7.56
CA TYR A 115 0.83 13.59 -8.81
C TYR A 115 -0.05 14.64 -9.51
N GLU A 116 0.53 15.43 -10.42
CA GLU A 116 -0.16 16.52 -11.13
C GLU A 116 -1.46 16.08 -11.81
N TRP A 117 -1.45 14.95 -12.51
CA TRP A 117 -2.63 14.41 -13.19
C TRP A 117 -3.81 14.15 -12.24
N MET A 118 -3.54 13.96 -10.94
CA MET A 118 -4.61 13.71 -9.96
C MET A 118 -5.41 14.97 -9.65
N TYR A 119 -4.90 16.16 -9.96
CA TYR A 119 -5.60 17.42 -9.73
C TYR A 119 -6.77 17.63 -10.69
N ASP A 120 -6.83 16.88 -11.80
CA ASP A 120 -7.99 16.85 -12.70
C ASP A 120 -9.24 16.29 -12.01
N PHE A 121 -9.06 15.53 -10.93
CA PHE A 121 -10.13 14.97 -10.09
C PHE A 121 -10.43 15.82 -8.84
N GLY A 122 -9.73 16.93 -8.67
CA GLY A 122 -9.84 17.82 -7.51
C GLY A 122 -8.62 17.81 -6.60
N ARG A 123 -8.58 18.79 -5.68
CA ARG A 123 -7.46 19.02 -4.75
C ARG A 123 -7.75 18.57 -3.32
N SER A 124 -9.01 18.32 -2.97
CA SER A 124 -9.44 17.89 -1.64
C SER A 124 -9.35 16.36 -1.46
N VAL A 125 -9.64 15.90 -0.25
CA VAL A 125 -9.74 14.47 0.09
C VAL A 125 -10.79 13.73 -0.74
N GLU A 126 -11.81 14.44 -1.24
CA GLU A 126 -12.89 13.87 -2.06
C GLU A 126 -12.38 13.34 -3.41
N SER A 127 -11.25 13.88 -3.89
CA SER A 127 -10.60 13.44 -5.14
C SER A 127 -10.00 12.03 -5.06
N LEU A 128 -9.76 11.50 -3.85
CA LEU A 128 -9.01 10.26 -3.68
C LEU A 128 -9.68 9.06 -4.36
N ARG A 129 -11.00 8.89 -4.18
CA ARG A 129 -11.73 7.76 -4.77
C ARG A 129 -11.75 7.83 -6.31
N PRO A 130 -12.09 8.96 -6.95
CA PRO A 130 -11.98 9.11 -8.40
C PRO A 130 -10.58 8.80 -8.94
N VAL A 131 -9.52 9.28 -8.27
CA VAL A 131 -8.12 9.01 -8.65
C VAL A 131 -7.80 7.51 -8.63
N LEU A 132 -8.16 6.81 -7.55
CA LEU A 132 -7.95 5.37 -7.43
C LEU A 132 -8.70 4.62 -8.53
N LEU A 133 -9.96 4.97 -8.80
CA LEU A 133 -10.74 4.36 -9.87
C LEU A 133 -10.15 4.64 -11.26
N HIS A 134 -9.63 5.85 -11.50
CA HIS A 134 -8.97 6.18 -12.75
C HIS A 134 -7.73 5.31 -12.95
N ALA A 135 -6.86 5.21 -11.93
CA ALA A 135 -5.67 4.37 -11.98
C ALA A 135 -6.02 2.91 -12.28
N ARG A 136 -6.98 2.34 -11.55
CA ARG A 136 -7.42 0.95 -11.75
C ARG A 136 -7.96 0.69 -13.15
N ASN A 137 -8.77 1.61 -13.69
CA ASN A 137 -9.50 1.35 -14.93
C ASN A 137 -8.72 1.75 -16.19
N ASN A 138 -7.76 2.68 -16.09
CA ASN A 138 -7.12 3.29 -17.26
C ASN A 138 -5.59 3.17 -17.27
N MET A 139 -4.95 2.88 -16.13
CA MET A 139 -3.49 2.88 -16.02
C MET A 139 -2.87 1.46 -15.93
N ASN A 140 -3.66 0.42 -16.20
CA ASN A 140 -3.20 -0.99 -16.25
C ASN A 140 -2.54 -1.35 -17.60
N ASN A 141 -1.71 -0.45 -18.14
CA ASN A 141 -0.94 -0.69 -19.37
C ASN A 141 0.51 -1.10 -19.04
N LYS A 142 1.19 -1.75 -19.99
CA LYS A 142 2.56 -2.29 -19.79
C LYS A 142 3.58 -1.24 -19.37
N GLU A 143 3.46 -0.01 -19.89
CA GLU A 143 4.41 1.07 -19.61
C GLU A 143 4.27 1.55 -18.16
N ASN A 144 3.03 1.85 -17.72
CA ASN A 144 2.77 2.28 -16.35
C ASN A 144 3.09 1.18 -15.33
N LEU A 145 2.76 -0.09 -15.64
CA LEU A 145 3.13 -1.20 -14.75
C LEU A 145 4.66 -1.34 -14.62
N LYS A 146 5.43 -1.11 -15.69
CA LYS A 146 6.90 -1.13 -15.62
C LYS A 146 7.43 -0.02 -14.70
N ASP A 147 6.86 1.18 -14.78
CA ASP A 147 7.24 2.30 -13.90
C ASP A 147 6.89 2.02 -12.44
N VAL A 148 5.70 1.47 -12.17
CA VAL A 148 5.30 1.03 -10.82
C VAL A 148 6.28 -0.01 -10.27
N MET A 149 6.63 -1.04 -11.06
CA MET A 149 7.59 -2.07 -10.63
C MET A 149 8.99 -1.49 -10.37
N SER A 150 9.46 -0.60 -11.23
CA SER A 150 10.77 0.06 -11.04
C SER A 150 10.79 0.90 -9.75
N ALA A 151 9.66 1.54 -9.41
CA ALA A 151 9.51 2.27 -8.16
C ALA A 151 9.47 1.35 -6.94
N ILE A 152 8.84 0.17 -7.04
CA ILE A 152 8.85 -0.86 -5.98
C ILE A 152 10.27 -1.33 -5.72
N GLU A 153 11.03 -1.66 -6.77
CA GLU A 153 12.42 -2.12 -6.67
C GLU A 153 13.28 -1.07 -5.96
N ALA A 154 13.23 0.18 -6.41
CA ALA A 154 14.02 1.26 -5.82
C ALA A 154 13.66 1.55 -4.34
N LEU A 155 12.37 1.47 -3.98
CA LEU A 155 11.95 1.58 -2.57
C LEU A 155 12.42 0.39 -1.73
N THR A 156 12.39 -0.81 -2.31
CA THR A 156 12.81 -2.04 -1.63
C THR A 156 14.30 -1.99 -1.33
N GLU A 157 15.12 -1.54 -2.29
CA GLU A 157 16.55 -1.33 -2.10
C GLU A 157 16.82 -0.34 -0.95
N GLU A 158 16.32 0.90 -1.05
CA GLU A 158 16.53 1.94 -0.04
C GLU A 158 16.06 1.52 1.37
N LEU A 159 14.92 0.84 1.48
CA LEU A 159 14.35 0.49 2.78
C LEU A 159 15.07 -0.69 3.45
N ASN A 160 15.76 -1.53 2.68
CA ASN A 160 16.50 -2.70 3.19
C ASN A 160 18.02 -2.48 3.23
N GLU A 161 18.53 -1.36 2.73
CA GLU A 161 19.91 -0.92 2.98
C GLU A 161 20.14 -0.67 4.48
N LYS A 162 21.30 -1.14 4.98
CA LYS A 162 21.65 -1.14 6.41
C LYS A 162 22.36 0.13 6.84
#